data_AF-A0A1G0F8X5-F1
#
_entry.id   AF-A0A1G0F8X5-F1
#
_cell.length_a   1.000
_cell.length_b   1.000
_cell.length_c   1.000
_cell.angle_alpha   90.00
_cell.angle_beta   90.00
_cell.angle_gamma   90.00
#
_symmetry.space_group_name_H-M   'P 1'
#
loop_
_entity.id
_entity.type
_entity.pdbx_description
1 polymer ?
#
loop_
_entity_poly.entity_id
_entity_poly.type
_entity_poly.pdbx_seq_one_letter_code
_entity_poly.pdbx_strand_id
1 'polypeptide(L)'
;MMTRKSILIGMTAVSLTAVLFCTEAKAVIVDATDISGRSYGESVLKELEAAKEEIYVAMYSMYVRYGEEDNPAYKLADALMKARERGVYVRVYLDKSALSGNNTKRLNKGNDDAYRMLKEAGVEVYFIRPELKLHEKLIVIDGETVIDGSANWTQKALLENEESAQILRGKEFAQIKLRQMGELEKYTASSSAPVKRELLEKVRIRNSFLEDKRFAPRMVTDSDGHSFDLYLTLLREFSKNRKAVIGIDRAAGGTTRWVVNNLKEKYGLIDHRIDKRGNPEVILLDPENPQKEYSTPESGYFNVPTAYWEYGLDKQLMLREKFAYMVSIYEQEIAKPKLWWQKSLKGLSEKYHIDEWTFAYGLRQIKKLDLIEVRHSRVNAAEGESYADREPNEYRLKELISPGEKEKMWKNLEGSFGAEKTLMARGFAEAIDEGNNIQAVKDFIRIMERYGAENVKEAVAVVAKFEAGNPLRSINYIVGVLKRMERCPSRTFLKSSSRCLYS
;
A
#
# COMPACT_ATOMS: atom_id res chain seq x y z
N MET A 1 62.46 15.16 -68.57
CA MET A 1 63.67 15.85 -68.06
C MET A 1 63.22 17.22 -67.57
N MET A 2 63.69 17.64 -66.38
CA MET A 2 63.36 18.87 -65.62
C MET A 2 61.95 18.97 -65.03
N THR A 3 61.69 19.57 -63.86
CA THR A 3 62.28 19.58 -62.51
C THR A 3 61.27 20.34 -61.63
N ARG A 4 61.19 19.97 -60.34
CA ARG A 4 60.35 20.54 -59.27
C ARG A 4 60.25 22.08 -59.23
N LYS A 5 59.12 22.60 -58.73
CA LYS A 5 59.06 23.60 -57.65
C LYS A 5 57.72 23.57 -56.91
N SER A 6 57.82 23.67 -55.59
CA SER A 6 56.80 23.48 -54.55
C SER A 6 55.90 24.71 -54.36
N ILE A 7 54.63 24.52 -53.98
CA ILE A 7 53.88 25.46 -53.13
C ILE A 7 53.01 24.66 -52.14
N LEU A 8 53.24 24.95 -50.86
CA LEU A 8 52.58 24.46 -49.66
C LEU A 8 51.43 25.43 -49.33
N ILE A 9 50.17 25.00 -49.33
CA ILE A 9 49.07 25.75 -48.66
C ILE A 9 48.07 24.76 -48.02
N GLY A 10 48.12 24.73 -46.68
CA GLY A 10 47.03 24.50 -45.71
C GLY A 10 45.91 23.50 -46.01
N MET A 11 46.01 22.30 -45.45
CA MET A 11 44.84 21.54 -45.00
C MET A 11 44.62 21.81 -43.51
N THR A 12 43.77 22.78 -43.18
CA THR A 12 43.16 22.86 -41.84
C THR A 12 42.22 21.68 -41.66
N ALA A 13 42.62 20.80 -40.74
CA ALA A 13 41.89 19.63 -40.32
C ALA A 13 40.49 19.99 -39.79
N VAL A 14 39.47 19.61 -40.55
CA VAL A 14 38.14 19.31 -39.99
C VAL A 14 37.95 17.82 -40.24
N SER A 15 38.32 17.00 -39.27
CA SER A 15 37.89 15.61 -39.26
C SER A 15 37.60 15.17 -37.84
N LEU A 16 36.29 15.10 -37.58
CA LEU A 16 35.60 14.34 -36.56
C LEU A 16 36.45 13.90 -35.36
N THR A 17 36.40 14.67 -34.28
CA THR A 17 36.47 14.07 -32.95
C THR A 17 35.14 13.35 -32.71
N ALA A 18 34.99 12.16 -33.29
CA ALA A 18 34.03 11.20 -32.79
C ALA A 18 34.56 10.80 -31.40
N VAL A 19 34.08 11.50 -30.37
CA VAL A 19 34.18 11.02 -28.99
C VAL A 19 33.39 9.72 -28.97
N LEU A 20 34.10 8.62 -29.19
CA LEU A 20 33.66 7.29 -28.82
C LEU A 20 33.46 7.34 -27.30
N PHE A 21 32.24 7.67 -26.87
CA PHE A 21 31.73 7.20 -25.60
C PHE A 21 31.61 5.68 -25.71
N CYS A 22 32.74 4.98 -25.70
CA CYS A 22 32.77 3.60 -25.25
C CYS A 22 32.41 3.68 -23.77
N THR A 23 31.12 3.60 -23.46
CA THR A 23 30.71 3.15 -22.13
C THR A 23 31.41 1.82 -21.93
N GLU A 24 32.35 1.73 -21.00
CA GLU A 24 32.97 0.47 -20.61
C GLU A 24 31.82 -0.53 -20.38
N ALA A 25 31.77 -1.59 -21.19
CA ALA A 25 30.81 -2.65 -20.98
C ALA A 25 31.16 -3.29 -19.63
N LYS A 26 30.39 -2.96 -18.59
CA LYS A 26 30.62 -3.46 -17.25
C LYS A 26 30.21 -4.92 -17.21
N ALA A 27 31.19 -5.82 -17.35
CA ALA A 27 30.97 -7.25 -17.22
C ALA A 27 30.86 -7.62 -15.74
N VAL A 28 29.83 -8.38 -15.37
CA VAL A 28 29.67 -8.94 -14.03
C VAL A 28 30.03 -10.42 -14.10
N ILE A 29 31.02 -10.84 -13.32
CA ILE A 29 31.40 -12.25 -13.20
C ILE A 29 30.50 -12.89 -12.15
N VAL A 30 29.90 -14.02 -12.50
CA VAL A 30 29.06 -14.83 -11.60
C VAL A 30 29.53 -16.27 -11.65
N ASP A 31 29.39 -16.98 -10.53
CA ASP A 31 29.48 -18.43 -10.52
C ASP A 31 28.16 -19.01 -11.02
N ALA A 32 28.21 -19.92 -12.00
CA ALA A 32 27.04 -20.40 -12.71
C ALA A 32 26.94 -21.92 -12.63
N THR A 33 25.83 -22.41 -12.09
CA THR A 33 25.49 -23.84 -12.04
C THR A 33 24.27 -24.09 -12.93
N ASP A 34 24.40 -24.97 -13.91
CA ASP A 34 23.27 -25.41 -14.73
C ASP A 34 22.35 -26.32 -13.92
N ILE A 35 21.06 -25.97 -13.89
CA ILE A 35 20.00 -26.74 -13.22
C ILE A 35 18.85 -27.05 -14.20
N SER A 36 19.18 -27.18 -15.49
CA SER A 36 18.22 -27.46 -16.55
C SER A 36 17.55 -28.84 -16.41
N GLY A 37 16.36 -28.96 -16.99
CA GLY A 37 15.57 -30.18 -17.03
C GLY A 37 15.08 -30.61 -15.64
N ARG A 38 15.29 -31.89 -15.30
CA ARG A 38 14.72 -32.52 -14.09
C ARG A 38 15.36 -32.06 -12.78
N SER A 39 16.54 -31.44 -12.83
CA SER A 39 17.22 -30.94 -11.63
C SER A 39 16.63 -29.62 -11.12
N TYR A 40 15.91 -28.86 -11.95
CA TYR A 40 15.38 -27.53 -11.60
C TYR A 40 14.57 -27.57 -10.31
N GLY A 41 13.56 -28.44 -10.22
CA GLY A 41 12.62 -28.45 -9.10
C GLY A 41 13.32 -28.73 -7.75
N GLU A 42 14.22 -29.71 -7.72
CA GLU A 42 14.95 -30.07 -6.50
C GLU A 42 15.99 -29.00 -6.12
N SER A 43 16.71 -28.47 -7.09
CA SER A 43 17.72 -27.42 -6.86
C SER A 43 17.08 -26.13 -6.35
N VAL A 44 15.98 -25.69 -6.96
CA VAL A 44 15.23 -24.50 -6.49
C VAL A 44 14.69 -24.72 -5.09
N LEU A 45 14.12 -25.90 -4.80
CA LEU A 45 13.60 -26.22 -3.48
C LEU A 45 14.69 -26.07 -2.40
N LYS A 46 15.89 -26.62 -2.64
CA LYS A 46 17.02 -26.50 -1.72
C LYS A 46 17.43 -25.06 -1.45
N GLU A 47 17.48 -24.22 -2.49
CA GLU A 47 17.81 -22.80 -2.32
C GLU A 47 16.74 -22.05 -1.53
N LEU A 48 15.45 -22.32 -1.78
CA LEU A 48 14.34 -21.70 -1.03
C LEU A 48 14.31 -22.14 0.45
N GLU A 49 14.66 -23.38 0.74
CA GLU A 49 14.77 -23.90 2.12
C GLU A 49 15.97 -23.30 2.86
N ALA A 50 17.07 -23.04 2.16
CA ALA A 50 18.29 -22.46 2.73
C ALA A 50 18.24 -20.93 2.93
N ALA A 51 17.29 -20.24 2.28
CA ALA A 51 17.15 -18.78 2.32
C ALA A 51 16.98 -18.23 3.75
N LYS A 52 17.62 -17.09 4.03
CA LYS A 52 17.75 -16.51 5.38
C LYS A 52 17.15 -15.12 5.54
N GLU A 53 17.27 -14.25 4.55
CA GLU A 53 16.94 -12.82 4.65
C GLU A 53 15.75 -12.47 3.75
N GLU A 54 15.86 -12.76 2.45
CA GLU A 54 14.86 -12.35 1.48
C GLU A 54 14.76 -13.27 0.25
N ILE A 55 13.54 -13.39 -0.28
CA ILE A 55 13.22 -14.13 -1.51
C ILE A 55 12.31 -13.26 -2.36
N TYR A 56 12.70 -13.04 -3.61
CA TYR A 56 11.87 -12.41 -4.64
C TYR A 56 11.61 -13.43 -5.74
N VAL A 57 10.35 -13.54 -6.18
CA VAL A 57 9.96 -14.39 -7.31
C VAL A 57 9.19 -13.55 -8.30
N ALA A 58 9.55 -13.59 -9.59
CA ALA A 58 8.72 -13.15 -10.69
C ALA A 58 8.39 -14.34 -11.57
N MET A 59 7.10 -14.67 -11.65
CA MET A 59 6.63 -15.89 -12.29
C MET A 59 5.47 -15.61 -13.24
N TYR A 60 5.68 -15.92 -14.51
CA TYR A 60 4.64 -15.82 -15.54
C TYR A 60 3.44 -16.73 -15.24
N SER A 61 3.70 -18.00 -14.96
CA SER A 61 2.65 -18.99 -14.67
C SER A 61 3.02 -19.81 -13.45
N MET A 62 2.19 -19.73 -12.42
CA MET A 62 2.25 -20.53 -11.21
C MET A 62 0.91 -21.26 -11.05
N TYR A 63 0.92 -22.57 -11.12
CA TYR A 63 -0.29 -23.40 -11.01
C TYR A 63 -0.19 -24.28 -9.78
N VAL A 64 -0.81 -23.82 -8.70
CA VAL A 64 -0.81 -24.50 -7.40
C VAL A 64 -2.23 -24.60 -6.87
N ARG A 65 -2.52 -25.71 -6.20
CA ARG A 65 -3.83 -25.99 -5.60
C ARG A 65 -3.63 -26.66 -4.25
N TYR A 66 -4.47 -26.28 -3.30
CA TYR A 66 -4.49 -26.94 -1.99
C TYR A 66 -4.83 -28.44 -2.14
N GLY A 67 -4.16 -29.28 -1.36
CA GLY A 67 -4.34 -30.75 -1.41
C GLY A 67 -3.64 -31.45 -2.57
N GLU A 68 -2.73 -30.76 -3.27
CA GLU A 68 -1.86 -31.36 -4.30
C GLU A 68 -0.40 -31.40 -3.79
N GLU A 69 -0.14 -31.96 -2.61
CA GLU A 69 1.20 -31.97 -1.97
C GLU A 69 2.27 -32.68 -2.82
N ASP A 70 1.86 -33.61 -3.68
CA ASP A 70 2.74 -34.31 -4.63
C ASP A 70 3.11 -33.46 -5.85
N ASN A 71 2.37 -32.38 -6.14
CA ASN A 71 2.66 -31.50 -7.25
C ASN A 71 3.94 -30.70 -6.98
N PRO A 72 4.97 -30.77 -7.85
CA PRO A 72 6.23 -30.07 -7.62
C PRO A 72 6.07 -28.55 -7.55
N ALA A 73 5.10 -27.97 -8.26
CA ALA A 73 4.82 -26.53 -8.16
C ALA A 73 4.25 -26.17 -6.77
N TYR A 74 3.45 -27.07 -6.18
CA TYR A 74 2.96 -26.90 -4.81
C TYR A 74 4.11 -26.94 -3.81
N LYS A 75 5.06 -27.89 -3.95
CA LYS A 75 6.23 -27.98 -3.06
C LYS A 75 7.08 -26.70 -3.07
N LEU A 76 7.28 -26.10 -4.24
CA LEU A 76 7.98 -24.82 -4.35
C LEU A 76 7.21 -23.67 -3.70
N ALA A 77 5.89 -23.59 -3.90
CA ALA A 77 5.06 -22.60 -3.21
C ALA A 77 5.03 -22.81 -1.69
N ASP A 78 4.97 -24.05 -1.22
CA ASP A 78 5.04 -24.42 0.20
C ASP A 78 6.38 -24.02 0.82
N ALA A 79 7.50 -24.16 0.11
CA ALA A 79 8.79 -23.67 0.54
C ALA A 79 8.82 -22.15 0.74
N LEU A 80 8.15 -21.38 -0.12
CA LEU A 80 7.98 -19.93 0.06
C LEU A 80 7.14 -19.60 1.31
N MET A 81 6.06 -20.35 1.54
CA MET A 81 5.21 -20.19 2.73
C MET A 81 6.01 -20.48 4.00
N LYS A 82 6.76 -21.59 4.03
CA LYS A 82 7.65 -21.95 5.14
C LYS A 82 8.76 -20.92 5.34
N ALA A 83 9.36 -20.39 4.28
CA ALA A 83 10.35 -19.31 4.40
C ALA A 83 9.74 -18.08 5.08
N ARG A 84 8.51 -17.72 4.68
CA ARG A 84 7.79 -16.63 5.31
C ARG A 84 7.51 -16.88 6.80
N GLU A 85 7.14 -18.11 7.17
CA GLU A 85 6.97 -18.53 8.56
C GLU A 85 8.28 -18.43 9.37
N ARG A 86 9.43 -18.74 8.75
CA ARG A 86 10.77 -18.57 9.36
C ARG A 86 11.17 -17.10 9.56
N GLY A 87 10.39 -16.14 9.05
CA GLY A 87 10.67 -14.71 9.15
C GLY A 87 11.41 -14.13 7.94
N VAL A 88 11.73 -14.96 6.95
CA VAL A 88 12.32 -14.50 5.68
C VAL A 88 11.33 -13.55 5.00
N TYR A 89 11.85 -12.47 4.43
CA TYR A 89 11.04 -11.56 3.64
C TYR A 89 10.75 -12.20 2.28
N VAL A 90 9.47 -12.41 1.94
CA VAL A 90 9.10 -13.07 0.68
C VAL A 90 8.18 -12.17 -0.13
N ARG A 91 8.57 -11.88 -1.37
CA ARG A 91 7.78 -11.12 -2.34
C ARG A 91 7.63 -11.89 -3.65
N VAL A 92 6.42 -11.94 -4.19
CA VAL A 92 6.08 -12.67 -5.41
C VAL A 92 5.33 -11.77 -6.38
N TYR A 93 5.73 -11.80 -7.64
CA TYR A 93 5.13 -11.09 -8.76
C TYR A 93 4.54 -12.09 -9.75
N LEU A 94 3.26 -11.92 -10.10
CA LEU A 94 2.51 -12.82 -10.96
C LEU A 94 1.94 -12.08 -12.18
N ASP A 95 1.87 -12.76 -13.32
CA ASP A 95 1.17 -12.23 -14.50
C ASP A 95 -0.36 -12.25 -14.32
N LYS A 96 -1.04 -11.28 -14.90
CA LYS A 96 -2.51 -11.24 -14.98
C LYS A 96 -2.93 -10.71 -16.34
N SER A 97 -3.21 -11.57 -17.30
CA SER A 97 -3.56 -11.07 -18.64
C SER A 97 -5.01 -10.56 -18.73
N ALA A 98 -5.21 -9.40 -19.36
CA ALA A 98 -6.54 -8.87 -19.72
C ALA A 98 -7.11 -9.49 -21.01
N LEU A 99 -6.35 -10.33 -21.72
CA LEU A 99 -6.79 -10.94 -22.97
C LEU A 99 -7.92 -11.96 -22.75
N SER A 100 -8.73 -12.17 -23.78
CA SER A 100 -9.79 -13.18 -23.75
C SER A 100 -9.33 -14.47 -24.44
N GLY A 101 -9.66 -15.62 -23.84
CA GLY A 101 -9.36 -16.94 -24.41
C GLY A 101 -9.19 -18.02 -23.35
N ASN A 102 -9.28 -19.29 -23.75
CA ASN A 102 -9.19 -20.41 -22.82
C ASN A 102 -7.80 -20.50 -22.16
N ASN A 103 -6.73 -20.20 -22.91
CA ASN A 103 -5.37 -20.17 -22.38
C ASN A 103 -5.22 -19.06 -21.33
N THR A 104 -5.75 -17.87 -21.60
CA THR A 104 -5.75 -16.76 -20.63
C THR A 104 -6.56 -17.10 -19.38
N LYS A 105 -7.74 -17.71 -19.53
CA LYS A 105 -8.55 -18.16 -18.38
C LYS A 105 -7.78 -19.15 -17.51
N ARG A 106 -7.06 -20.11 -18.11
CA ARG A 106 -6.26 -21.10 -17.38
C ARG A 106 -5.06 -20.47 -16.67
N LEU A 107 -4.32 -19.59 -17.35
CA LEU A 107 -3.21 -18.83 -16.78
C LEU A 107 -3.68 -18.02 -15.58
N ASN A 108 -4.70 -17.18 -15.78
CA ASN A 108 -5.25 -16.33 -14.73
C ASN A 108 -5.77 -17.16 -13.56
N LYS A 109 -6.45 -18.29 -13.81
CA LYS A 109 -6.91 -19.19 -12.74
C LYS A 109 -5.75 -19.73 -11.92
N GLY A 110 -4.68 -20.23 -12.56
CA GLY A 110 -3.50 -20.74 -11.86
C GLY A 110 -2.87 -19.66 -10.98
N ASN A 111 -2.60 -18.50 -11.57
CA ASN A 111 -1.98 -17.38 -10.85
C ASN A 111 -2.91 -16.82 -9.76
N ASP A 112 -4.23 -16.85 -9.93
CA ASP A 112 -5.20 -16.49 -8.89
C ASP A 112 -5.20 -17.49 -7.73
N ASP A 113 -5.04 -18.79 -8.01
CA ASP A 113 -4.92 -19.83 -6.98
C ASP A 113 -3.61 -19.65 -6.20
N ALA A 114 -2.50 -19.42 -6.91
CA ALA A 114 -1.19 -19.10 -6.32
C ALA A 114 -1.19 -17.82 -5.49
N TYR A 115 -1.78 -16.75 -6.02
CA TYR A 115 -1.91 -15.47 -5.35
C TYR A 115 -2.61 -15.65 -4.01
N ARG A 116 -3.74 -16.35 -4.00
CA ARG A 116 -4.52 -16.61 -2.78
C ARG A 116 -3.71 -17.42 -1.78
N MET A 117 -3.11 -18.53 -2.23
CA MET A 117 -2.35 -19.43 -1.37
C MET A 117 -1.18 -18.74 -0.67
N LEU A 118 -0.36 -18.01 -1.43
CA LEU A 118 0.80 -17.33 -0.89
C LEU A 118 0.42 -16.11 -0.04
N LYS A 119 -0.62 -15.35 -0.43
CA LYS A 119 -1.13 -14.25 0.40
C LYS A 119 -1.64 -14.72 1.75
N GLU A 120 -2.33 -15.85 1.79
CA GLU A 120 -2.83 -16.46 3.03
C GLU A 120 -1.70 -16.83 4.00
N ALA A 121 -0.53 -17.21 3.48
CA ALA A 121 0.68 -17.46 4.26
C ALA A 121 1.47 -16.19 4.64
N GLY A 122 0.93 -14.99 4.35
CA GLY A 122 1.56 -13.71 4.69
C GLY A 122 2.67 -13.26 3.75
N VAL A 123 2.78 -13.85 2.55
CA VAL A 123 3.74 -13.46 1.51
C VAL A 123 3.28 -12.17 0.79
N GLU A 124 4.22 -11.29 0.44
CA GLU A 124 3.91 -10.12 -0.37
C GLU A 124 3.70 -10.48 -1.85
N VAL A 125 2.48 -10.89 -2.24
CA VAL A 125 2.16 -11.14 -3.65
C VAL A 125 1.57 -9.92 -4.35
N TYR A 126 1.98 -9.67 -5.60
CA TYR A 126 1.44 -8.65 -6.49
C TYR A 126 1.15 -9.24 -7.88
N PHE A 127 0.08 -8.78 -8.52
CA PHE A 127 -0.04 -8.96 -9.96
C PHE A 127 0.70 -7.82 -10.67
N ILE A 128 1.13 -8.02 -11.90
CA ILE A 128 1.59 -6.93 -12.77
C ILE A 128 0.39 -6.38 -13.53
N ARG A 129 0.48 -5.13 -14.00
CA ARG A 129 -0.57 -4.48 -14.79
C ARG A 129 -1.06 -5.39 -15.92
N PRO A 130 -2.38 -5.59 -16.10
CA PRO A 130 -2.90 -6.52 -17.10
C PRO A 130 -2.63 -6.17 -18.57
N GLU A 131 -2.23 -4.92 -18.82
CA GLU A 131 -1.78 -4.46 -20.14
C GLU A 131 -0.34 -4.90 -20.46
N LEU A 132 0.45 -5.21 -19.44
CA LEU A 132 1.82 -5.69 -19.55
C LEU A 132 1.84 -7.22 -19.39
N LYS A 133 2.86 -7.85 -19.98
CA LYS A 133 3.07 -9.29 -19.88
C LYS A 133 4.34 -9.56 -19.08
N LEU A 134 4.20 -10.10 -17.88
CA LEU A 134 5.31 -10.60 -17.08
C LEU A 134 5.70 -11.99 -17.59
N HIS A 135 6.71 -12.08 -18.45
CA HIS A 135 7.17 -13.37 -18.96
C HIS A 135 8.40 -13.93 -18.23
N GLU A 136 8.72 -13.40 -17.06
CA GLU A 136 9.84 -13.83 -16.21
C GLU A 136 9.56 -15.19 -15.56
N LYS A 137 10.64 -15.94 -15.26
CA LYS A 137 10.68 -17.08 -14.32
C LYS A 137 11.94 -16.95 -13.46
N LEU A 138 11.97 -15.84 -12.76
CA LEU A 138 13.15 -15.32 -12.08
C LEU A 138 12.96 -15.44 -10.57
N ILE A 139 14.01 -15.88 -9.88
CA ILE A 139 14.06 -15.95 -8.42
C ILE A 139 15.34 -15.25 -7.98
N VAL A 140 15.26 -14.42 -6.94
CA VAL A 140 16.44 -13.83 -6.28
C VAL A 140 16.37 -14.10 -4.79
N ILE A 141 17.45 -14.63 -4.21
CA ILE A 141 17.54 -15.08 -2.82
C ILE A 141 18.73 -14.38 -2.15
N ASP A 142 18.47 -13.79 -0.98
CA ASP A 142 19.44 -13.16 -0.06
C ASP A 142 20.38 -12.16 -0.75
N GLY A 143 19.87 -11.44 -1.76
CA GLY A 143 20.63 -10.43 -2.51
C GLY A 143 21.89 -10.95 -3.23
N GLU A 144 22.02 -12.26 -3.40
CA GLU A 144 23.26 -12.90 -3.91
C GLU A 144 23.00 -14.01 -4.93
N THR A 145 21.95 -14.79 -4.74
CA THR A 145 21.64 -15.94 -5.60
C THR A 145 20.51 -15.59 -6.55
N VAL A 146 20.74 -15.76 -7.85
CA VAL A 146 19.73 -15.58 -8.89
C VAL A 146 19.46 -16.92 -9.55
N ILE A 147 18.19 -17.29 -9.67
CA ILE A 147 17.76 -18.41 -10.49
C ILE A 147 16.99 -17.83 -11.67
N ASP A 148 17.51 -18.02 -12.88
CA ASP A 148 16.94 -17.51 -14.13
C ASP A 148 16.76 -18.67 -15.11
N GLY A 149 15.71 -18.65 -15.92
CA GLY A 149 15.38 -19.75 -16.82
C GLY A 149 14.01 -19.69 -17.48
N SER A 150 13.64 -20.79 -18.15
CA SER A 150 12.39 -20.92 -18.90
C SER A 150 11.25 -21.60 -18.12
N ALA A 151 11.58 -22.28 -17.01
CA ALA A 151 10.65 -23.12 -16.27
C ALA A 151 9.57 -22.32 -15.51
N ASN A 152 8.32 -22.44 -15.96
CA ASN A 152 7.17 -21.99 -15.18
C ASN A 152 6.91 -22.92 -14.00
N TRP A 153 6.24 -22.44 -12.95
CA TRP A 153 5.83 -23.31 -11.84
C TRP A 153 4.51 -24.00 -12.17
N THR A 154 4.58 -24.95 -13.09
CA THR A 154 3.47 -25.81 -13.50
C THR A 154 3.94 -27.25 -13.56
N GLN A 155 3.04 -28.21 -13.33
CA GLN A 155 3.39 -29.62 -13.39
C GLN A 155 4.06 -30.02 -14.71
N LYS A 156 3.57 -29.50 -15.85
CA LYS A 156 4.17 -29.76 -17.17
C LYS A 156 5.60 -29.25 -17.28
N ALA A 157 5.85 -27.99 -16.91
CA ALA A 157 7.19 -27.42 -16.97
C ALA A 157 8.18 -28.17 -16.05
N LEU A 158 7.71 -28.62 -14.88
CA LEU A 158 8.57 -29.28 -13.89
C LEU A 158 8.77 -30.78 -14.14
N LEU A 159 7.84 -31.47 -14.81
CA LEU A 159 7.87 -32.94 -14.97
C LEU A 159 7.92 -33.44 -16.42
N GLU A 160 7.46 -32.65 -17.39
CA GLU A 160 7.32 -33.10 -18.78
C GLU A 160 8.25 -32.33 -19.72
N ASN A 161 8.23 -31.00 -19.67
CA ASN A 161 9.02 -30.16 -20.57
C ASN A 161 10.52 -30.29 -20.32
N GLU A 162 11.30 -29.98 -21.35
CA GLU A 162 12.71 -29.66 -21.24
C GLU A 162 12.85 -28.15 -21.07
N GLU A 163 13.29 -27.71 -19.90
CA GLU A 163 13.43 -26.31 -19.53
C GLU A 163 14.91 -26.01 -19.27
N SER A 164 15.37 -24.81 -19.66
CA SER A 164 16.72 -24.37 -19.33
C SER A 164 16.69 -23.43 -18.12
N ALA A 165 17.61 -23.62 -17.17
CA ALA A 165 17.72 -22.76 -16.01
C ALA A 165 19.11 -22.83 -15.38
N GLN A 166 19.54 -21.74 -14.74
CA GLN A 166 20.82 -21.67 -14.05
C GLN A 166 20.65 -21.03 -12.67
N ILE A 167 21.47 -21.48 -11.71
CA ILE A 167 21.75 -20.74 -10.49
C ILE A 167 23.00 -19.91 -10.74
N LEU A 168 22.88 -18.60 -10.56
CA LEU A 168 23.93 -17.61 -10.76
C LEU A 168 24.21 -16.94 -9.41
N ARG A 169 25.42 -17.10 -8.87
CA ARG A 169 25.82 -16.49 -7.59
C ARG A 169 26.70 -15.27 -7.83
N GLY A 170 26.25 -14.13 -7.33
CA GLY A 170 26.98 -12.87 -7.40
C GLY A 170 26.10 -11.68 -7.00
N LYS A 171 26.52 -10.96 -5.95
CA LYS A 171 25.76 -9.84 -5.38
C LYS A 171 25.47 -8.73 -6.38
N GLU A 172 26.42 -8.35 -7.22
CA GLU A 172 26.21 -7.30 -8.22
C GLU A 172 25.12 -7.69 -9.23
N PHE A 173 25.12 -8.95 -9.69
CA PHE A 173 24.10 -9.44 -10.62
C PHE A 173 22.73 -9.56 -9.96
N ALA A 174 22.67 -10.06 -8.73
CA ALA A 174 21.43 -10.09 -7.95
C ALA A 174 20.84 -8.69 -7.75
N GLN A 175 21.66 -7.69 -7.44
CA GLN A 175 21.18 -6.30 -7.32
C GLN A 175 20.65 -5.73 -8.63
N ILE A 176 21.25 -6.08 -9.78
CA ILE A 176 20.71 -5.70 -11.10
C ILE A 176 19.30 -6.27 -11.29
N LYS A 177 19.12 -7.57 -11.00
CA LYS A 177 17.83 -8.26 -11.11
C LYS A 177 16.79 -7.73 -10.12
N LEU A 178 17.19 -7.43 -8.88
CA LEU A 178 16.31 -6.81 -7.88
C LEU A 178 15.83 -5.42 -8.31
N ARG A 179 16.70 -4.59 -8.90
CA ARG A 179 16.29 -3.30 -9.48
C ARG A 179 15.26 -3.47 -10.58
N GLN A 180 15.51 -4.40 -11.52
CA GLN A 180 14.57 -4.72 -12.60
C GLN A 180 13.20 -5.17 -12.04
N MET A 181 13.19 -6.04 -11.02
CA MET A 181 11.95 -6.47 -10.35
C MET A 181 11.27 -5.35 -9.56
N GLY A 182 12.03 -4.38 -9.05
CA GLY A 182 11.53 -3.20 -8.36
C GLY A 182 10.78 -2.22 -9.27
N GLU A 183 11.12 -2.20 -10.55
CA GLU A 183 10.51 -1.34 -11.59
C GLU A 183 9.20 -1.90 -12.17
N LEU A 184 8.83 -3.16 -11.85
CA LEU A 184 7.60 -3.77 -12.34
C LEU A 184 6.35 -2.98 -11.88
N GLU A 185 5.54 -2.55 -12.84
CA GLU A 185 4.29 -1.83 -12.58
C GLU A 185 3.22 -2.76 -11.99
N LYS A 186 2.95 -2.60 -10.70
CA LYS A 186 2.09 -3.50 -9.92
C LYS A 186 0.61 -3.20 -10.16
N TYR A 187 -0.19 -4.25 -10.31
CA TYR A 187 -1.64 -4.22 -10.28
C TYR A 187 -2.14 -4.52 -8.87
N THR A 188 -2.72 -3.52 -8.22
CA THR A 188 -3.60 -3.68 -7.08
C THR A 188 -5.01 -3.90 -7.61
N ALA A 189 -5.70 -4.95 -7.16
CA ALA A 189 -7.08 -5.28 -7.58
C ALA A 189 -8.14 -4.26 -7.11
N SER A 190 -7.73 -3.01 -6.83
CA SER A 190 -8.58 -1.87 -6.51
C SER A 190 -9.02 -1.08 -7.75
N SER A 191 -8.59 -1.46 -8.95
CA SER A 191 -8.93 -0.73 -10.18
C SER A 191 -9.95 -1.49 -11.01
N SER A 192 -11.23 -1.19 -10.82
CA SER A 192 -12.23 -1.42 -11.87
C SER A 192 -12.55 -0.11 -12.60
N ALA A 193 -12.65 -0.22 -13.93
CA ALA A 193 -12.83 0.88 -14.89
C ALA A 193 -11.57 1.76 -15.12
N PRO A 194 -11.37 2.30 -16.34
CA PRO A 194 -10.39 3.35 -16.55
C PRO A 194 -10.70 4.47 -15.56
N VAL A 195 -9.77 4.74 -14.65
CA VAL A 195 -9.84 5.86 -13.71
C VAL A 195 -10.22 7.09 -14.52
N LYS A 196 -11.43 7.64 -14.30
CA LYS A 196 -11.88 8.84 -14.99
C LYS A 196 -10.78 9.89 -14.86
N ARG A 197 -10.47 10.62 -15.94
CA ARG A 197 -9.41 11.64 -15.97
C ARG A 197 -9.52 12.65 -14.82
N GLU A 198 -10.74 12.90 -14.36
CA GLU A 198 -11.14 13.74 -13.22
C GLU A 198 -10.63 13.23 -11.85
N LEU A 199 -10.36 11.93 -11.69
CA LEU A 199 -9.83 11.30 -10.47
C LEU A 199 -8.29 11.35 -10.38
N LEU A 200 -7.60 11.71 -11.48
CA LEU A 200 -6.16 12.00 -11.50
C LEU A 200 -5.87 13.45 -11.07
N GLU A 201 -6.89 14.30 -11.05
CA GLU A 201 -6.75 15.69 -10.62
C GLU A 201 -6.49 15.76 -9.11
N LYS A 202 -5.51 16.59 -8.75
CA LYS A 202 -5.06 16.77 -7.38
C LYS A 202 -5.16 18.23 -7.01
N VAL A 203 -5.73 18.49 -5.84
CA VAL A 203 -5.73 19.81 -5.23
C VAL A 203 -4.41 19.96 -4.47
N ARG A 204 -3.60 20.93 -4.89
CA ARG A 204 -2.33 21.25 -4.21
C ARG A 204 -2.61 22.17 -3.03
N ILE A 205 -2.28 21.69 -1.84
CA ILE A 205 -2.47 22.42 -0.58
C ILE A 205 -1.10 22.68 0.03
N ARG A 206 -0.84 23.92 0.46
CA ARG A 206 0.42 24.26 1.14
C ARG A 206 0.60 23.42 2.41
N ASN A 207 1.82 22.94 2.67
CA ASN A 207 2.17 22.18 3.87
C ASN A 207 1.89 22.99 5.14
N SER A 208 2.11 24.31 5.08
CA SER A 208 1.81 25.25 6.15
C SER A 208 0.37 25.18 6.64
N PHE A 209 -0.59 24.79 5.78
CA PHE A 209 -1.98 24.58 6.24
C PHE A 209 -2.08 23.52 7.35
N LEU A 210 -1.28 22.45 7.29
CA LEU A 210 -1.24 21.40 8.31
C LEU A 210 -0.22 21.68 9.42
N GLU A 211 0.94 22.25 9.07
CA GLU A 211 2.07 22.40 10.00
C GLU A 211 1.99 23.67 10.86
N ASP A 212 1.41 24.76 10.36
CA ASP A 212 1.30 25.99 11.13
C ASP A 212 0.12 25.92 12.09
N LYS A 213 0.41 26.05 13.39
CA LYS A 213 -0.59 26.03 14.46
C LYS A 213 -1.75 27.00 14.28
N ARG A 214 -1.63 28.03 13.42
CA ARG A 214 -2.67 29.03 13.17
C ARG A 214 -3.82 28.53 12.30
N PHE A 215 -3.62 27.49 11.49
CA PHE A 215 -4.57 27.05 10.47
C PHE A 215 -5.29 25.75 10.86
N ALA A 216 -5.07 24.63 10.15
CA ALA A 216 -5.78 23.38 10.41
C ALA A 216 -5.65 22.88 11.85
N PRO A 217 -4.48 22.96 12.52
CA PRO A 217 -4.39 22.58 13.93
C PRO A 217 -5.33 23.39 14.81
N ARG A 218 -5.35 24.73 14.66
CA ARG A 218 -6.30 25.59 15.40
C ARG A 218 -7.75 25.27 15.08
N MET A 219 -8.08 24.98 13.82
CA MET A 219 -9.44 24.56 13.45
C MET A 219 -9.85 23.28 14.20
N VAL A 220 -8.95 22.31 14.31
CA VAL A 220 -9.20 21.07 15.07
C VAL A 220 -9.35 21.36 16.58
N THR A 221 -8.44 22.15 17.17
CA THR A 221 -8.51 22.54 18.59
C THR A 221 -9.80 23.28 18.92
N ASP A 222 -10.21 24.20 18.05
CA ASP A 222 -11.42 25.01 18.24
C ASP A 222 -12.70 24.28 17.79
N SER A 223 -12.59 23.04 17.31
CA SER A 223 -13.69 22.25 16.73
C SER A 223 -14.41 22.95 15.57
N ASP A 224 -13.70 23.79 14.81
CA ASP A 224 -14.25 24.55 13.68
C ASP A 224 -14.18 23.75 12.36
N GLY A 225 -15.04 22.73 12.27
CA GLY A 225 -15.10 21.87 11.09
C GLY A 225 -15.64 22.57 9.85
N HIS A 226 -16.55 23.55 10.04
CA HIS A 226 -17.14 24.28 8.93
C HIS A 226 -16.12 25.16 8.22
N SER A 227 -15.24 25.84 8.96
CA SER A 227 -14.14 26.62 8.34
C SER A 227 -13.16 25.72 7.61
N PHE A 228 -12.81 24.56 8.20
CA PHE A 228 -11.95 23.57 7.58
C PHE A 228 -12.51 23.09 6.23
N ASP A 229 -13.79 22.70 6.20
CA ASP A 229 -14.47 22.20 5.00
C ASP A 229 -14.64 23.28 3.93
N LEU A 230 -15.02 24.50 4.34
CA LEU A 230 -15.16 25.62 3.41
C LEU A 230 -13.81 25.95 2.77
N TYR A 231 -12.72 26.01 3.54
CA TYR A 231 -11.39 26.30 2.99
C TYR A 231 -10.94 25.23 1.98
N LEU A 232 -11.09 23.94 2.33
CA LEU A 232 -10.80 22.85 1.39
C LEU A 232 -11.66 22.92 0.11
N THR A 233 -12.93 23.29 0.24
CA THR A 233 -13.84 23.46 -0.90
C THR A 233 -13.40 24.62 -1.79
N LEU A 234 -13.03 25.76 -1.22
CA LEU A 234 -12.51 26.90 -1.97
C LEU A 234 -11.22 26.53 -2.71
N LEU A 235 -10.30 25.79 -2.08
CA LEU A 235 -9.07 25.31 -2.73
C LEU A 235 -9.37 24.36 -3.92
N ARG A 236 -10.40 23.51 -3.79
CA ARG A 236 -10.86 22.67 -4.90
C ARG A 236 -11.39 23.50 -6.07
N GLU A 237 -12.25 24.49 -5.80
CA GLU A 237 -12.79 25.38 -6.83
C GLU A 237 -11.71 26.24 -7.49
N PHE A 238 -10.72 26.69 -6.72
CA PHE A 238 -9.50 27.33 -7.24
C PHE A 238 -8.73 26.40 -8.18
N SER A 239 -8.52 25.14 -7.78
CA SER A 239 -7.80 24.16 -8.60
C SER A 239 -8.45 23.94 -9.97
N LYS A 240 -9.79 23.94 -10.02
CA LYS A 240 -10.59 23.80 -11.25
C LYS A 240 -10.51 25.05 -12.15
N ASN A 241 -10.65 26.25 -11.57
CA ASN A 241 -10.86 27.47 -12.34
C ASN A 241 -9.64 28.38 -12.46
N ARG A 242 -8.59 28.14 -11.66
CA ARG A 242 -7.38 28.98 -11.52
C ARG A 242 -7.69 30.44 -11.15
N LYS A 243 -8.80 30.67 -10.43
CA LYS A 243 -9.22 31.99 -9.95
C LYS A 243 -9.29 31.99 -8.43
N ALA A 244 -8.53 32.88 -7.80
CA ALA A 244 -8.55 33.06 -6.34
C ALA A 244 -9.85 33.72 -5.85
N VAL A 245 -10.56 34.42 -6.74
CA VAL A 245 -11.86 35.04 -6.46
C VAL A 245 -12.99 34.07 -6.84
N ILE A 246 -13.83 33.73 -5.86
CA ILE A 246 -14.89 32.72 -5.98
C ILE A 246 -16.19 33.31 -5.44
N GLY A 247 -17.28 33.24 -6.21
CA GLY A 247 -18.60 33.67 -5.75
C GLY A 247 -19.13 32.77 -4.61
N ILE A 248 -19.68 33.38 -3.55
CA ILE A 248 -20.08 32.64 -2.34
C ILE A 248 -21.17 31.61 -2.66
N ASP A 249 -22.15 31.94 -3.50
CA ASP A 249 -23.24 31.01 -3.87
C ASP A 249 -22.76 29.72 -4.56
N ARG A 250 -21.56 29.75 -5.18
CA ARG A 250 -20.92 28.57 -5.78
C ARG A 250 -20.03 27.81 -4.80
N ALA A 251 -19.43 28.51 -3.84
CA ALA A 251 -18.54 27.91 -2.84
C ALA A 251 -19.29 27.26 -1.67
N ALA A 252 -20.53 27.69 -1.43
CA ALA A 252 -21.26 27.42 -0.21
C ALA A 252 -22.73 27.06 -0.53
N GLY A 253 -23.02 25.76 -0.59
CA GLY A 253 -24.41 25.27 -0.56
C GLY A 253 -25.07 25.49 0.80
N GLY A 254 -25.26 26.76 1.19
CA GLY A 254 -25.90 27.18 2.45
C GLY A 254 -24.97 27.62 3.58
N THR A 255 -23.71 27.98 3.33
CA THR A 255 -22.78 28.35 4.41
C THR A 255 -23.14 29.67 5.09
N THR A 256 -23.24 29.64 6.41
CA THR A 256 -23.55 30.79 7.26
C THR A 256 -22.45 31.86 7.17
N ARG A 257 -22.83 33.14 7.07
CA ARG A 257 -21.94 34.32 7.09
C ARG A 257 -20.84 34.26 8.16
N TRP A 258 -21.13 33.62 9.29
CA TRP A 258 -20.18 33.38 10.38
C TRP A 258 -18.94 32.55 9.97
N VAL A 259 -19.07 31.51 9.13
CA VAL A 259 -17.92 30.67 8.71
C VAL A 259 -16.95 31.46 7.83
N VAL A 260 -17.50 32.28 6.93
CA VAL A 260 -16.70 33.20 6.10
C VAL A 260 -15.97 34.21 6.98
N ASN A 261 -16.66 34.77 7.99
CA ASN A 261 -16.04 35.67 8.95
C ASN A 261 -14.93 34.97 9.77
N ASN A 262 -15.10 33.70 10.17
CA ASN A 262 -14.04 32.95 10.85
C ASN A 262 -12.81 32.78 9.96
N LEU A 263 -12.99 32.33 8.71
CA LEU A 263 -11.86 32.17 7.78
C LEU A 263 -11.10 33.47 7.54
N LYS A 264 -11.78 34.61 7.55
CA LYS A 264 -11.17 35.94 7.44
C LYS A 264 -10.50 36.38 8.75
N GLU A 265 -11.30 36.62 9.79
CA GLU A 265 -10.85 37.31 11.01
C GLU A 265 -9.99 36.42 11.92
N LYS A 266 -10.31 35.12 11.97
CA LYS A 266 -9.67 34.18 12.89
C LYS A 266 -8.48 33.46 12.25
N TYR A 267 -8.62 33.06 10.99
CA TYR A 267 -7.62 32.24 10.29
C TYR A 267 -6.82 33.02 9.24
N GLY A 268 -7.30 34.18 8.76
CA GLY A 268 -6.59 34.99 7.76
C GLY A 268 -6.37 34.27 6.42
N LEU A 269 -7.21 33.28 6.09
CA LEU A 269 -7.08 32.45 4.89
C LEU A 269 -7.87 32.99 3.70
N ILE A 270 -8.78 33.93 3.96
CA ILE A 270 -9.59 34.58 2.93
C ILE A 270 -9.80 36.06 3.23
N ASP A 271 -10.15 36.81 2.19
CA ASP A 271 -10.90 38.06 2.31
C ASP A 271 -12.25 37.91 1.57
N HIS A 272 -13.13 38.90 1.67
CA HIS A 272 -14.36 38.94 0.90
C HIS A 272 -14.69 40.35 0.45
N ARG A 273 -15.39 40.46 -0.68
CA ARG A 273 -15.87 41.72 -1.24
C ARG A 273 -17.23 41.55 -1.89
N ILE A 274 -17.83 42.65 -2.33
CA ILE A 274 -19.02 42.64 -3.17
C ILE A 274 -18.58 43.04 -4.58
N ASP A 275 -18.96 42.25 -5.58
CA ASP A 275 -18.67 42.55 -6.98
C ASP A 275 -19.49 43.76 -7.47
N LYS A 276 -19.21 44.22 -8.70
CA LYS A 276 -19.92 45.37 -9.31
C LYS A 276 -21.42 45.14 -9.51
N ARG A 277 -21.90 43.90 -9.39
CA ARG A 277 -23.30 43.49 -9.57
C ARG A 277 -24.00 43.24 -8.24
N GLY A 278 -23.33 43.47 -7.11
CA GLY A 278 -23.90 43.26 -5.77
C GLY A 278 -23.74 41.83 -5.24
N ASN A 279 -23.02 40.95 -5.94
CA ASN A 279 -22.83 39.57 -5.49
C ASN A 279 -21.62 39.45 -4.55
N PRO A 280 -21.72 38.69 -3.47
CA PRO A 280 -20.59 38.48 -2.57
C PRO A 280 -19.56 37.51 -3.18
N GLU A 281 -18.30 37.91 -3.12
CA GLU A 281 -17.13 37.14 -3.56
C GLU A 281 -16.17 36.90 -2.38
N VAL A 282 -15.56 35.72 -2.34
CA VAL A 282 -14.45 35.38 -1.45
C VAL A 282 -13.16 35.38 -2.26
N ILE A 283 -12.10 35.94 -1.66
CA ILE A 283 -10.75 35.97 -2.21
C ILE A 283 -9.91 35.03 -1.36
N LEU A 284 -9.39 33.96 -1.95
CA LEU A 284 -8.42 33.08 -1.28
C LEU A 284 -7.09 33.81 -1.09
N LEU A 285 -6.56 33.80 0.12
CA LEU A 285 -5.28 34.42 0.46
C LEU A 285 -4.20 33.35 0.63
N ASP A 286 -2.95 33.74 0.39
CA ASP A 286 -1.80 32.87 0.61
C ASP A 286 -1.48 32.73 2.12
N PRO A 287 -1.53 31.51 2.70
CA PRO A 287 -1.20 31.29 4.13
C PRO A 287 0.19 31.78 4.55
N GLU A 288 1.13 31.80 3.61
CA GLU A 288 2.52 32.23 3.84
C GLU A 288 2.71 33.73 3.57
N ASN A 289 1.77 34.36 2.85
CA ASN A 289 1.76 35.80 2.58
C ASN A 289 0.32 36.34 2.48
N PRO A 290 -0.33 36.67 3.62
CA PRO A 290 -1.74 37.03 3.66
C PRO A 290 -2.14 38.29 2.86
N GLN A 291 -1.17 39.05 2.34
CA GLN A 291 -1.41 40.21 1.47
C GLN A 291 -1.54 39.83 -0.01
N LYS A 292 -1.32 38.56 -0.35
CA LYS A 292 -1.38 38.05 -1.73
C LYS A 292 -2.54 37.09 -1.91
N GLU A 293 -3.13 37.15 -3.10
CA GLU A 293 -4.07 36.11 -3.56
C GLU A 293 -3.37 34.76 -3.65
N TYR A 294 -4.10 33.70 -3.32
CA TYR A 294 -3.61 32.33 -3.40
C TYR A 294 -3.21 31.99 -4.84
N SER A 295 -2.00 31.45 -4.99
CA SER A 295 -1.48 30.95 -6.25
C SER A 295 -1.22 29.44 -6.15
N THR A 296 -1.11 28.77 -7.30
CA THR A 296 -0.80 27.33 -7.29
C THR A 296 0.63 27.14 -6.78
N PRO A 297 0.86 26.41 -5.67
CA PRO A 297 2.21 26.27 -5.13
C PRO A 297 3.10 25.43 -6.06
N GLU A 298 4.33 25.89 -6.26
CA GLU A 298 5.39 25.19 -7.01
C GLU A 298 6.20 24.24 -6.11
N SER A 299 6.27 24.54 -4.80
CA SER A 299 6.94 23.74 -3.77
C SER A 299 6.19 23.86 -2.44
N GLY A 300 6.57 23.05 -1.43
CA GLY A 300 5.96 23.12 -0.11
C GLY A 300 4.47 22.78 -0.08
N TYR A 301 4.05 21.79 -0.86
CA TYR A 301 2.65 21.36 -0.94
C TYR A 301 2.52 19.84 -0.86
N PHE A 302 1.31 19.40 -0.52
CA PHE A 302 0.88 18.02 -0.65
C PHE A 302 -0.37 17.94 -1.55
N ASN A 303 -0.60 16.76 -2.11
CA ASN A 303 -1.63 16.54 -3.11
C ASN A 303 -2.84 15.78 -2.54
N VAL A 304 -3.98 16.45 -2.47
CA VAL A 304 -5.25 15.80 -2.11
C VAL A 304 -5.99 15.37 -3.38
N PRO A 305 -6.33 14.08 -3.54
CA PRO A 305 -7.07 13.62 -4.71
C PRO A 305 -8.50 14.19 -4.71
N THR A 306 -9.01 14.57 -5.88
CA THR A 306 -10.42 15.01 -6.03
C THR A 306 -11.44 13.96 -5.56
N ALA A 307 -11.07 12.68 -5.61
CA ALA A 307 -11.82 11.56 -5.04
C ALA A 307 -12.23 11.76 -3.56
N TYR A 308 -11.49 12.56 -2.78
CA TYR A 308 -11.90 12.94 -1.42
C TYR A 308 -13.30 13.59 -1.39
N TRP A 309 -13.60 14.47 -2.34
CA TRP A 309 -14.92 15.08 -2.46
C TRP A 309 -15.89 14.24 -3.31
N GLU A 310 -15.42 13.70 -4.44
CA GLU A 310 -16.28 12.96 -5.37
C GLU A 310 -16.84 11.66 -4.76
N TYR A 311 -16.10 11.04 -3.83
CA TYR A 311 -16.56 9.85 -3.10
C TYR A 311 -17.25 10.21 -1.77
N GLY A 312 -17.37 11.50 -1.45
CA GLY A 312 -18.09 11.98 -0.27
C GLY A 312 -17.35 11.84 1.06
N LEU A 313 -16.01 11.66 1.06
CA LEU A 313 -15.23 11.59 2.30
C LEU A 313 -15.26 12.90 3.08
N ASP A 314 -15.37 14.03 2.38
CA ASP A 314 -15.60 15.35 2.98
C ASP A 314 -16.88 15.43 3.82
N LYS A 315 -17.88 14.59 3.53
CA LYS A 315 -19.14 14.51 4.28
C LYS A 315 -19.12 13.38 5.30
N GLN A 316 -18.44 12.29 4.99
CA GLN A 316 -18.38 11.11 5.84
C GLN A 316 -17.49 11.31 7.07
N LEU A 317 -16.36 11.99 6.90
CA LEU A 317 -15.36 12.13 7.95
C LEU A 317 -15.69 13.27 8.92
N MET A 318 -15.48 13.02 10.22
CA MET A 318 -15.47 14.09 11.22
C MET A 318 -14.16 14.90 11.14
N LEU A 319 -14.14 16.11 11.70
CA LEU A 319 -12.99 17.04 11.62
C LEU A 319 -11.64 16.40 11.99
N ARG A 320 -11.58 15.64 13.09
CA ARG A 320 -10.35 14.99 13.56
C ARG A 320 -9.87 13.90 12.59
N GLU A 321 -10.81 13.22 11.93
CA GLU A 321 -10.56 12.16 10.95
C GLU A 321 -10.11 12.77 9.62
N LYS A 322 -10.72 13.88 9.20
CA LYS A 322 -10.28 14.69 8.06
C LYS A 322 -8.84 15.14 8.27
N PHE A 323 -8.52 15.69 9.44
CA PHE A 323 -7.17 16.12 9.77
C PHE A 323 -6.17 14.96 9.72
N ALA A 324 -6.48 13.83 10.37
CA ALA A 324 -5.63 12.64 10.34
C ALA A 324 -5.45 12.08 8.91
N TYR A 325 -6.49 12.12 8.08
CA TYR A 325 -6.42 11.71 6.67
C TYR A 325 -5.50 12.64 5.86
N MET A 326 -5.63 13.96 6.01
CA MET A 326 -4.76 14.94 5.33
C MET A 326 -3.30 14.79 5.76
N VAL A 327 -3.04 14.59 7.05
CA VAL A 327 -1.68 14.30 7.53
C VAL A 327 -1.17 12.98 6.94
N SER A 328 -2.00 11.95 6.88
CA SER A 328 -1.61 10.66 6.30
C SER A 328 -1.24 10.78 4.81
N ILE A 329 -1.94 11.64 4.06
CA ILE A 329 -1.58 11.98 2.68
C ILE A 329 -0.20 12.64 2.66
N TYR A 330 -0.04 13.67 3.48
CA TYR A 330 1.20 14.44 3.51
C TYR A 330 2.42 13.60 3.90
N GLU A 331 2.35 12.82 4.99
CA GLU A 331 3.42 11.93 5.45
C GLU A 331 3.75 10.83 4.42
N GLN A 332 2.73 10.28 3.74
CA GLN A 332 2.95 9.33 2.65
C GLN A 332 3.69 9.96 1.46
N GLU A 333 3.43 11.25 1.14
CA GLU A 333 4.16 11.94 0.07
C GLU A 333 5.61 12.23 0.44
N ILE A 334 5.88 12.59 1.70
CA ILE A 334 7.26 12.75 2.23
C ILE A 334 8.02 11.42 2.16
N ALA A 335 7.35 10.30 2.49
CA ALA A 335 7.99 9.00 2.56
C ALA A 335 8.38 8.42 1.19
N LYS A 336 7.89 8.95 0.06
CA LYS A 336 8.21 8.44 -1.29
C LYS A 336 9.74 8.44 -1.49
N PRO A 337 10.36 7.30 -1.84
CA PRO A 337 9.75 6.11 -2.48
C PRO A 337 9.26 5.00 -1.55
N LYS A 338 9.41 5.13 -0.21
CA LYS A 338 8.93 4.12 0.74
C LYS A 338 7.40 4.01 0.69
N LEU A 339 6.89 2.79 0.57
CA LEU A 339 5.45 2.51 0.57
C LEU A 339 4.80 2.77 1.95
N TRP A 340 5.60 2.77 3.02
CA TRP A 340 5.16 2.93 4.41
C TRP A 340 5.83 4.15 5.03
N TRP A 341 5.08 4.91 5.84
CA TRP A 341 5.60 5.99 6.66
C TRP A 341 5.53 5.62 8.15
N GLN A 342 6.47 6.11 8.95
CA GLN A 342 6.61 5.75 10.35
C GLN A 342 6.71 7.03 11.19
N LYS A 343 5.88 7.14 12.23
CA LYS A 343 5.97 8.23 13.21
C LYS A 343 5.24 7.85 14.49
N SER A 344 5.80 8.21 15.64
CA SER A 344 5.14 8.02 16.93
C SER A 344 3.99 9.03 17.09
N LEU A 345 3.01 8.72 17.95
CA LEU A 345 1.93 9.66 18.26
C LEU A 345 2.48 10.96 18.83
N LYS A 346 3.48 10.89 19.72
CA LYS A 346 4.22 12.05 20.22
C LYS A 346 4.84 12.87 19.08
N GLY A 347 5.53 12.23 18.14
CA GLY A 347 6.15 12.92 17.01
C GLY A 347 5.14 13.55 16.04
N LEU A 348 3.95 12.95 15.88
CA LEU A 348 2.84 13.54 15.14
C LEU A 348 2.27 14.75 15.89
N SER A 349 2.07 14.61 17.21
CA SER A 349 1.54 15.65 18.09
C SER A 349 2.44 16.90 18.10
N GLU A 350 3.75 16.70 18.22
CA GLU A 350 4.73 17.79 18.19
C GLU A 350 4.75 18.51 16.84
N LYS A 351 4.76 17.76 15.73
CA LYS A 351 4.81 18.31 14.37
C LYS A 351 3.55 19.07 13.98
N TYR A 352 2.38 18.54 14.35
CA TYR A 352 1.09 19.03 13.88
C TYR A 352 0.32 19.81 14.94
N HIS A 353 0.90 20.03 16.12
CA HIS A 353 0.33 20.83 17.21
C HIS A 353 -1.06 20.37 17.68
N ILE A 354 -1.29 19.05 17.68
CA ILE A 354 -2.54 18.40 18.09
C ILE A 354 -2.22 17.32 19.11
N ASP A 355 -2.99 17.23 20.19
CA ASP A 355 -2.74 16.24 21.24
C ASP A 355 -2.78 14.78 20.72
N GLU A 356 -2.00 13.92 21.35
CA GLU A 356 -1.83 12.52 20.95
C GLU A 356 -3.15 11.75 20.88
N TRP A 357 -4.10 12.05 21.79
CA TRP A 357 -5.39 11.37 21.83
C TRP A 357 -6.25 11.72 20.61
N THR A 358 -6.35 13.01 20.28
CA THR A 358 -7.05 13.48 19.08
C THR A 358 -6.49 12.84 17.82
N PHE A 359 -5.15 12.75 17.73
CA PHE A 359 -4.48 12.16 16.60
C PHE A 359 -4.69 10.64 16.52
N ALA A 360 -4.53 9.94 17.64
CA ALA A 360 -4.76 8.50 17.75
C ALA A 360 -6.21 8.14 17.40
N TYR A 361 -7.17 8.93 17.87
CA TYR A 361 -8.57 8.77 17.51
C TYR A 361 -8.79 8.93 16.00
N GLY A 362 -8.29 10.01 15.41
CA GLY A 362 -8.41 10.27 13.97
C GLY A 362 -7.84 9.13 13.12
N LEU A 363 -6.61 8.68 13.42
CA LEU A 363 -5.96 7.56 12.74
C LEU A 363 -6.75 6.25 12.87
N ARG A 364 -7.31 5.98 14.06
CA ARG A 364 -8.14 4.80 14.28
C ARG A 364 -9.42 4.83 13.46
N GLN A 365 -10.10 5.98 13.36
CA GLN A 365 -11.35 6.06 12.60
C GLN A 365 -11.10 5.90 11.09
N ILE A 366 -10.03 6.50 10.56
CA ILE A 366 -9.71 6.28 9.14
C ILE A 366 -9.23 4.83 8.88
N LYS A 367 -8.65 4.13 9.87
CA LYS A 367 -8.41 2.66 9.81
C LYS A 367 -9.73 1.91 9.74
N LYS A 368 -10.68 2.23 10.62
CA LYS A 368 -12.03 1.61 10.64
C LYS A 368 -12.76 1.75 9.31
N LEU A 369 -12.56 2.87 8.62
CA LEU A 369 -13.16 3.14 7.31
C LEU A 369 -12.42 2.45 6.15
N ASP A 370 -11.31 1.76 6.45
CA ASP A 370 -10.43 1.08 5.51
C ASP A 370 -9.72 2.05 4.54
N LEU A 371 -9.32 3.21 5.05
CA LEU A 371 -8.57 4.24 4.30
C LEU A 371 -7.05 4.16 4.53
N ILE A 372 -6.62 3.54 5.63
CA ILE A 372 -5.21 3.38 5.99
C ILE A 372 -4.97 1.97 6.54
N GLU A 373 -3.81 1.41 6.19
CA GLU A 373 -3.28 0.20 6.82
C GLU A 373 -2.29 0.58 7.91
N VAL A 374 -2.35 -0.14 9.04
CA VAL A 374 -1.48 0.10 10.19
C VAL A 374 -0.73 -1.19 10.50
N ARG A 375 0.59 -1.12 10.50
CA ARG A 375 1.47 -2.17 11.01
C ARG A 375 2.00 -1.74 12.36
N HIS A 376 1.78 -2.60 13.34
CA HIS A 376 2.36 -2.40 14.65
C HIS A 376 3.68 -3.14 14.74
N SER A 377 4.66 -2.47 15.33
CA SER A 377 5.94 -3.05 15.70
C SER A 377 5.74 -4.24 16.64
N ARG A 378 6.59 -5.26 16.49
CA ARG A 378 6.60 -6.39 17.43
C ARG A 378 7.09 -5.88 18.79
N VAL A 379 6.43 -6.30 19.86
CA VAL A 379 6.90 -6.09 21.23
C VAL A 379 7.45 -7.42 21.70
N ASN A 380 8.75 -7.49 22.04
CA ASN A 380 9.37 -8.70 22.54
C ASN A 380 9.12 -8.88 24.03
N ALA A 381 7.87 -9.21 24.38
CA ALA A 381 7.46 -9.40 25.77
C ALA A 381 8.26 -10.49 26.50
N ALA A 382 8.90 -11.42 25.76
CA ALA A 382 9.76 -12.46 26.33
C ALA A 382 11.12 -11.94 26.82
N GLU A 383 11.59 -10.81 26.30
CA GLU A 383 12.84 -10.16 26.69
C GLU A 383 12.64 -8.98 27.65
N GLY A 384 11.40 -8.77 28.13
CA GLY A 384 11.08 -7.73 29.11
C GLY A 384 10.83 -6.35 28.51
N GLU A 385 10.71 -6.22 27.18
CA GLU A 385 10.30 -4.96 26.54
C GLU A 385 8.91 -4.54 27.03
N SER A 386 8.81 -3.30 27.50
CA SER A 386 7.53 -2.68 27.81
C SER A 386 6.83 -2.28 26.52
N TYR A 387 5.50 -2.21 26.57
CA TYR A 387 4.71 -1.63 25.48
C TYR A 387 5.14 -0.19 25.10
N ALA A 388 5.74 0.53 26.05
CA ALA A 388 6.26 1.88 25.85
C ALA A 388 7.54 1.93 24.99
N ASP A 389 8.27 0.82 24.87
CA ASP A 389 9.58 0.75 24.20
C ASP A 389 9.47 0.39 22.72
N ARG A 390 8.24 0.22 22.20
CA ARG A 390 8.02 -0.24 20.83
C ARG A 390 8.46 0.80 19.80
N GLU A 391 9.01 0.30 18.69
CA GLU A 391 9.20 1.10 17.47
C GLU A 391 7.86 1.76 17.05
N PRO A 392 7.89 2.96 16.44
CA PRO A 392 6.69 3.61 15.95
C PRO A 392 5.88 2.73 15.00
N ASN A 393 4.56 2.85 15.04
CA ASN A 393 3.71 2.20 14.04
C ASN A 393 4.09 2.64 12.63
N GLU A 394 3.97 1.71 11.67
CA GLU A 394 4.03 2.01 10.26
C GLU A 394 2.62 2.17 9.70
N TYR A 395 2.48 3.10 8.77
CA TYR A 395 1.21 3.45 8.15
C TYR A 395 1.36 3.47 6.63
N ARG A 396 0.29 3.07 5.94
CA ARG A 396 0.20 3.17 4.49
C ARG A 396 -1.21 3.55 4.08
N LEU A 397 -1.33 4.61 3.29
CA LEU A 397 -2.62 4.96 2.70
C LEU A 397 -3.06 3.91 1.69
N LYS A 398 -4.35 3.56 1.75
CA LYS A 398 -4.97 2.71 0.73
C LYS A 398 -5.44 3.57 -0.43
N GLU A 399 -5.50 2.97 -1.61
CA GLU A 399 -6.17 3.56 -2.75
C GLU A 399 -7.64 3.78 -2.43
N LEU A 400 -8.17 4.94 -2.84
CA LEU A 400 -9.59 5.23 -2.63
C LEU A 400 -10.44 4.40 -3.59
N ILE A 401 -11.38 3.67 -3.00
CA ILE A 401 -12.38 2.87 -3.73
C ILE A 401 -13.68 3.68 -3.78
N SER A 402 -14.29 3.77 -4.97
CA SER A 402 -15.56 4.48 -5.08
C SER A 402 -16.68 3.78 -4.29
N PRO A 403 -17.70 4.49 -3.80
CA PRO A 403 -18.80 3.88 -3.06
C PRO A 403 -19.49 2.73 -3.82
N GLY A 404 -19.69 2.90 -5.14
CA GLY A 404 -20.31 1.88 -5.99
C GLY A 404 -19.44 0.64 -6.17
N GLU A 405 -18.11 0.80 -6.27
CA GLU A 405 -17.19 -0.34 -6.28
C GLU A 405 -17.18 -1.05 -4.93
N LYS A 406 -17.13 -0.31 -3.82
CA LYS A 406 -17.18 -0.87 -2.48
C LYS A 406 -18.46 -1.68 -2.26
N GLU A 407 -19.61 -1.16 -2.69
CA GLU A 407 -20.89 -1.88 -2.65
C GLU A 407 -20.86 -3.16 -3.50
N LYS A 408 -20.30 -3.09 -4.71
CA LYS A 408 -20.15 -4.27 -5.57
C LYS A 408 -19.27 -5.33 -4.93
N MET A 409 -18.18 -4.94 -4.28
CA MET A 409 -17.30 -5.87 -3.58
C MET A 409 -18.02 -6.55 -2.41
N TRP A 410 -18.85 -5.82 -1.64
CA TRP A 410 -19.69 -6.43 -0.60
C TRP A 410 -20.71 -7.40 -1.17
N LYS A 411 -21.45 -7.02 -2.22
CA LYS A 411 -22.41 -7.90 -2.90
C LYS A 411 -21.76 -9.17 -3.45
N ASN A 412 -20.54 -9.05 -4.00
CA ASN A 412 -19.79 -10.21 -4.48
C ASN A 412 -19.38 -11.13 -3.33
N LEU A 413 -18.97 -10.57 -2.18
CA LEU A 413 -18.61 -11.35 -1.00
C LEU A 413 -19.83 -12.09 -0.45
N GLU A 414 -20.96 -11.39 -0.31
CA GLU A 414 -22.24 -11.98 0.12
C GLU A 414 -22.74 -13.05 -0.86
N GLY A 415 -22.62 -12.82 -2.16
CA GLY A 415 -22.98 -13.80 -3.19
C GLY A 415 -22.09 -15.04 -3.18
N SER A 416 -20.83 -14.91 -2.76
CA SER A 416 -19.86 -16.02 -2.73
C SER A 416 -19.99 -16.88 -1.47
N PHE A 417 -20.31 -16.27 -0.32
CA PHE A 417 -20.25 -16.94 0.99
C PHE A 417 -21.59 -16.97 1.74
N GLY A 418 -22.61 -16.27 1.25
CA GLY A 418 -23.91 -16.12 1.89
C GLY A 418 -23.97 -14.91 2.84
N ALA A 419 -25.07 -14.16 2.78
CA ALA A 419 -25.25 -12.91 3.53
C ALA A 419 -25.09 -13.08 5.05
N GLU A 420 -25.62 -14.16 5.63
CA GLU A 420 -25.54 -14.42 7.07
C GLU A 420 -24.09 -14.63 7.55
N LYS A 421 -23.33 -15.48 6.84
CA LYS A 421 -21.91 -15.70 7.16
C LYS A 421 -21.09 -14.43 6.99
N THR A 422 -21.34 -13.67 5.92
CA THR A 422 -20.67 -12.39 5.68
C THR A 422 -20.96 -11.38 6.79
N LEU A 423 -22.21 -11.27 7.22
CA LEU A 423 -22.61 -10.37 8.31
C LEU A 423 -21.94 -10.76 9.64
N MET A 424 -21.92 -12.05 9.97
CA MET A 424 -21.26 -12.54 11.19
C MET A 424 -19.75 -12.27 11.17
N ALA A 425 -19.08 -12.60 10.06
CA ALA A 425 -17.65 -12.32 9.87
C ALA A 425 -17.34 -10.83 9.97
N ARG A 426 -18.22 -9.98 9.43
CA ARG A 426 -18.09 -8.53 9.52
C ARG A 426 -18.20 -8.04 10.96
N GLY A 427 -19.09 -8.61 11.75
CA GLY A 427 -19.19 -8.34 13.19
C GLY A 427 -17.90 -8.70 13.94
N PHE A 428 -17.26 -9.81 13.61
CA PHE A 428 -15.97 -10.18 14.20
C PHE A 428 -14.83 -9.25 13.77
N ALA A 429 -14.80 -8.84 12.50
CA ALA A 429 -13.84 -7.86 12.01
C ALA A 429 -14.02 -6.48 12.66
N GLU A 430 -15.26 -6.05 12.89
CA GLU A 430 -15.56 -4.78 13.57
C GLU A 430 -15.01 -4.75 15.00
N ALA A 431 -14.99 -5.90 15.70
CA ALA A 431 -14.42 -6.00 17.05
C ALA A 431 -12.92 -5.67 17.10
N ILE A 432 -12.21 -5.71 15.97
CA ILE A 432 -10.79 -5.31 15.85
C ILE A 432 -10.60 -4.08 14.96
N ASP A 433 -11.65 -3.27 14.79
CA ASP A 433 -11.65 -2.04 13.99
C ASP A 433 -11.41 -2.29 12.48
N GLU A 434 -11.79 -3.46 11.95
CA GLU A 434 -11.59 -3.87 10.56
C GLU A 434 -12.90 -4.28 9.84
N GLY A 435 -14.06 -3.89 10.38
CA GLY A 435 -15.38 -4.25 9.83
C GLY A 435 -15.67 -3.68 8.43
N ASN A 436 -14.92 -2.69 7.96
CA ASN A 436 -15.00 -2.21 6.57
C ASN A 436 -13.90 -2.77 5.65
N ASN A 437 -12.96 -3.57 6.18
CA ASN A 437 -11.93 -4.22 5.40
C ASN A 437 -12.46 -5.55 4.87
N ILE A 438 -12.73 -5.59 3.57
CA ILE A 438 -13.32 -6.74 2.88
C ILE A 438 -12.42 -7.99 2.98
N GLN A 439 -11.10 -7.81 2.97
CA GLN A 439 -10.16 -8.92 3.14
C GLN A 439 -10.22 -9.46 4.57
N ALA A 440 -10.25 -8.61 5.59
CA ALA A 440 -10.41 -9.02 6.98
C ALA A 440 -11.72 -9.82 7.19
N VAL A 441 -12.83 -9.36 6.62
CA VAL A 441 -14.10 -10.10 6.68
C VAL A 441 -13.98 -11.45 5.99
N LYS A 442 -13.37 -11.51 4.81
CA LYS A 442 -13.12 -12.78 4.11
C LYS A 442 -12.23 -13.73 4.93
N ASP A 443 -11.23 -13.20 5.63
CA ASP A 443 -10.38 -13.99 6.51
C ASP A 443 -11.17 -14.54 7.70
N PHE A 444 -12.06 -13.74 8.31
CA PHE A 444 -12.97 -14.24 9.35
C PHE A 444 -13.93 -15.32 8.84
N ILE A 445 -14.44 -15.24 7.61
CA ILE A 445 -15.24 -16.32 7.01
C ILE A 445 -14.44 -17.63 7.01
N ARG A 446 -13.20 -17.59 6.56
CA ARG A 446 -12.32 -18.77 6.51
C ARG A 446 -11.97 -19.30 7.90
N ILE A 447 -11.71 -18.39 8.84
CA ILE A 447 -11.43 -18.76 10.23
C ILE A 447 -12.66 -19.42 10.86
N MET A 448 -13.88 -18.94 10.59
CA MET A 448 -15.11 -19.60 11.04
C MET A 448 -15.29 -20.98 10.40
N GLU A 449 -14.96 -21.15 9.13
CA GLU A 449 -15.02 -22.46 8.45
C GLU A 449 -14.04 -23.46 9.06
N ARG A 450 -12.86 -23.01 9.49
CA ARG A 450 -11.84 -23.87 10.10
C ARG A 450 -12.12 -24.19 11.57
N TYR A 451 -12.42 -23.16 12.37
CA TYR A 451 -12.45 -23.27 13.83
C TYR A 451 -13.88 -23.33 14.40
N GLY A 452 -14.90 -23.07 13.60
CA GLY A 452 -16.30 -22.96 14.03
C GLY A 452 -16.63 -21.59 14.61
N ALA A 453 -17.81 -21.06 14.28
CA ALA A 453 -18.21 -19.69 14.62
C ALA A 453 -18.23 -19.39 16.13
N GLU A 454 -18.63 -20.34 16.98
CA GLU A 454 -18.65 -20.14 18.44
C GLU A 454 -17.24 -20.00 19.03
N ASN A 455 -16.27 -20.81 18.57
CA ASN A 455 -14.88 -20.68 19.02
C ASN A 455 -14.29 -19.34 18.57
N VAL A 456 -14.61 -18.91 17.34
CA VAL A 456 -14.18 -17.60 16.83
C VAL A 456 -14.76 -16.48 17.67
N LYS A 457 -16.04 -16.56 18.02
CA LYS A 457 -16.69 -15.58 18.90
C LYS A 457 -16.01 -15.47 20.26
N GLU A 458 -15.66 -16.60 20.89
CA GLU A 458 -14.92 -16.60 22.16
C GLU A 458 -13.52 -15.98 22.02
N ALA A 459 -12.77 -16.35 20.97
CA ALA A 459 -11.45 -15.79 20.71
C ALA A 459 -11.50 -14.28 20.43
N VAL A 460 -12.47 -13.83 19.64
CA VAL A 460 -12.72 -12.40 19.39
C VAL A 460 -13.06 -11.68 20.68
N ALA A 461 -13.88 -12.27 21.57
CA ALA A 461 -14.22 -11.67 22.85
C ALA A 461 -13.01 -11.52 23.79
N VAL A 462 -12.01 -12.40 23.72
CA VAL A 462 -10.74 -12.23 24.43
C VAL A 462 -10.00 -11.00 23.90
N VAL A 463 -9.91 -10.89 22.58
CA VAL A 463 -9.15 -9.83 21.91
C VAL A 463 -9.83 -8.46 22.01
N ALA A 464 -11.15 -8.43 21.99
CA ALA A 464 -11.94 -7.21 22.12
C ALA A 464 -11.76 -6.50 23.48
N LYS A 465 -11.24 -7.19 24.50
CA LYS A 465 -10.91 -6.61 25.82
C LYS A 465 -9.69 -5.68 25.78
N PHE A 466 -8.80 -5.83 24.81
CA PHE A 466 -7.66 -4.95 24.67
C PHE A 466 -8.11 -3.53 24.28
N GLU A 467 -7.34 -2.53 24.71
CA GLU A 467 -7.61 -1.15 24.35
C GLU A 467 -7.58 -0.94 22.83
N ALA A 468 -8.34 0.05 22.38
CA ALA A 468 -8.34 0.49 21.00
C ALA A 468 -6.93 0.85 20.51
N GLY A 469 -6.54 0.38 19.33
CA GLY A 469 -5.18 0.62 18.79
C GLY A 469 -4.08 -0.26 19.40
N ASN A 470 -4.43 -1.21 20.28
CA ASN A 470 -3.50 -2.22 20.76
C ASN A 470 -3.17 -3.24 19.64
N PRO A 471 -1.88 -3.58 19.40
CA PRO A 471 -1.45 -4.51 18.36
C PRO A 471 -1.99 -5.93 18.50
N LEU A 472 -2.35 -6.33 19.73
CA LEU A 472 -2.96 -7.63 20.00
C LEU A 472 -4.41 -7.69 19.49
N ARG A 473 -5.02 -6.54 19.14
CA ARG A 473 -6.30 -6.48 18.40
C ARG A 473 -6.09 -6.77 16.92
N SER A 474 -5.65 -7.99 16.62
CA SER A 474 -5.35 -8.44 15.27
C SER A 474 -5.85 -9.86 15.01
N ILE A 475 -6.11 -10.17 13.74
CA ILE A 475 -6.50 -11.51 13.28
C ILE A 475 -5.44 -12.55 13.67
N ASN A 476 -4.16 -12.21 13.56
CA ASN A 476 -3.06 -13.11 13.93
C ASN A 476 -3.13 -13.54 15.40
N TYR A 477 -3.44 -12.62 16.31
CA TYR A 477 -3.57 -12.96 17.72
C TYR A 477 -4.83 -13.81 17.97
N ILE A 478 -5.95 -13.51 17.30
CA ILE A 478 -7.18 -14.32 17.36
C ILE A 478 -6.90 -15.76 16.93
N VAL A 479 -6.21 -15.98 15.80
CA VAL A 479 -5.79 -17.30 15.34
C VAL A 479 -4.88 -17.99 16.36
N GLY A 480 -3.98 -17.23 17.01
CA GLY A 480 -3.15 -17.75 18.10
C GLY A 480 -3.97 -18.23 19.31
N VAL A 481 -5.03 -17.50 19.69
CA VAL A 481 -5.97 -17.93 20.74
C VAL A 481 -6.70 -19.21 20.33
N LEU A 482 -7.22 -19.28 19.10
CA LEU A 482 -7.93 -20.44 18.57
C LEU A 482 -7.05 -21.70 18.56
N LYS A 483 -5.81 -21.60 18.09
CA LYS A 483 -4.83 -22.71 18.12
C LYS A 483 -4.57 -23.22 19.53
N ARG A 484 -4.57 -22.36 20.55
CA ARG A 484 -4.42 -22.77 21.96
C ARG A 484 -5.67 -23.48 22.47
N MET A 485 -6.87 -23.03 22.09
CA MET A 485 -8.13 -23.68 22.45
C MET A 485 -8.22 -25.10 21.89
N GLU A 486 -7.75 -25.34 20.66
CA GLU A 486 -7.70 -26.70 20.07
C GLU A 486 -6.75 -27.64 20.82
N ARG A 487 -5.60 -27.14 21.28
CA ARG A 487 -4.60 -27.93 22.01
C ARG A 487 -5.04 -28.31 23.43
N CYS A 488 -5.99 -27.58 24.02
CA CYS A 488 -6.41 -27.78 25.40
C CYS A 488 -7.95 -27.62 25.53
N PRO A 489 -8.75 -28.63 25.15
CA PRO A 489 -10.21 -28.52 25.07
C PRO A 489 -10.94 -28.40 26.42
N SER A 490 -10.24 -28.42 27.56
CA SER A 490 -10.86 -28.13 28.85
C SER A 490 -11.27 -26.65 28.93
N ARG A 491 -12.58 -26.38 29.02
CA ARG A 491 -13.24 -25.04 29.05
C ARG A 491 -12.82 -24.11 30.21
N THR A 492 -11.76 -24.41 30.95
CA THR A 492 -11.33 -23.70 32.17
C THR A 492 -10.38 -22.52 31.89
N PHE A 493 -10.02 -22.26 30.63
CA PHE A 493 -9.03 -21.24 30.26
C PHE A 493 -9.45 -19.79 30.55
N LEU A 494 -10.74 -19.49 30.58
CA LEU A 494 -11.25 -18.11 30.63
C LEU A 494 -11.29 -17.48 32.03
N LYS A 495 -10.91 -18.20 33.10
CA LYS A 495 -11.02 -17.72 34.49
C LYS A 495 -9.72 -17.54 35.28
N SER A 496 -8.54 -17.90 34.76
CA SER A 496 -7.30 -17.60 35.49
C SER A 496 -6.11 -17.37 34.56
N SER A 497 -5.79 -16.09 34.34
CA SER A 497 -4.53 -15.62 33.78
C SER A 497 -3.38 -15.91 34.76
N SER A 498 -2.75 -17.09 34.72
CA SER A 498 -1.42 -17.26 35.35
C SER A 498 -0.66 -18.59 35.12
N ARG A 499 -1.23 -19.70 34.62
CA ARG A 499 -0.53 -21.00 34.73
C ARG A 499 -0.05 -21.73 33.48
N CYS A 500 -0.25 -21.19 32.27
CA CYS A 500 0.35 -21.76 31.05
C CYS A 500 1.06 -20.70 30.22
N LEU A 501 1.96 -19.92 30.85
CA LEU A 501 2.82 -18.97 30.14
C LEU A 501 4.23 -19.52 29.84
N TYR A 502 4.58 -20.72 30.33
CA TYR A 502 5.88 -21.34 30.08
C TYR A 502 5.73 -22.86 30.03
N SER A 503 5.36 -23.40 28.87
CA SER A 503 5.54 -24.82 28.52
C SER A 503 5.52 -25.01 27.02
#